data_AF-A0A166KDK5-F1
#
_entry.id   AF-A0A166KDK5-F1
#
_cell.length_a   1.000
_cell.length_b   1.000
_cell.length_c   1.000
_cell.angle_alpha   90.00
_cell.angle_beta   90.00
_cell.angle_gamma   90.00
#
_symmetry.space_group_name_H-M   'P 1'
#
loop_
_entity.id
_entity.type
_entity.pdbx_description
1 polymer ?
#
loop_
_entity_poly.entity_id
_entity_poly.type
_entity_poly.pdbx_seq_one_letter_code
_entity_poly.pdbx_strand_id
1 'polypeptide(L)'
;MKKRLPLFCLLLSVIWFSGCSIQLVSSYDAKTLEQMERIDQDIDRFYLTLQTQPESNRTYALFSDQYLNIEVNIRSLERRQAMREKNEETLAQTKTLKAFWQQDMTSHKRQNSVSDFIIKRRMDQYQRLMKALIQGEMAKQ
;
A
#
# COMPACT_ATOMS: atom_id res chain seq x y z
N MET A 1 35.84 -3.59 -52.00
CA MET A 1 35.79 -3.17 -50.58
C MET A 1 34.68 -2.17 -50.22
N LYS A 2 33.74 -1.79 -51.11
CA LYS A 2 32.71 -0.76 -50.82
C LYS A 2 31.34 -1.28 -50.31
N LYS A 3 31.06 -2.59 -50.38
CA LYS A 3 29.75 -3.18 -50.01
C LYS A 3 29.57 -3.52 -48.52
N ARG A 4 30.60 -3.36 -47.68
CA ARG A 4 30.55 -3.67 -46.23
C ARG A 4 30.22 -2.46 -45.33
N LEU A 5 30.33 -1.24 -45.88
CA LEU A 5 30.04 0.00 -45.18
C LEU A 5 28.55 0.18 -44.78
N PRO A 6 27.54 -0.13 -45.63
CA PRO A 6 26.14 0.04 -45.25
C PRO A 6 25.70 -0.96 -44.18
N LEU A 7 26.26 -2.17 -44.17
CA LEU A 7 25.99 -3.19 -43.17
C LEU A 7 26.51 -2.78 -41.79
N PHE A 8 27.69 -2.13 -41.73
CA PHE A 8 28.28 -1.64 -40.49
C PHE A 8 27.48 -0.47 -39.91
N CYS A 9 26.99 0.45 -40.74
CA CYS A 9 26.10 1.53 -40.31
C CYS A 9 24.74 1.01 -39.80
N LEU A 10 24.18 -0.03 -40.44
CA LEU A 10 22.95 -0.69 -39.99
C LEU A 10 23.17 -1.37 -38.63
N LEU A 11 24.29 -2.09 -38.45
CA LEU A 11 24.60 -2.76 -37.20
C LEU A 11 24.84 -1.77 -36.05
N LEU A 12 25.49 -0.63 -36.32
CA LEU A 12 25.60 0.46 -35.37
C LEU A 12 24.22 0.98 -34.97
N SER A 13 23.32 1.25 -35.93
CA SER A 13 21.99 1.81 -35.63
C SER A 13 21.15 0.94 -34.68
N VAL A 14 21.27 -0.39 -34.75
CA VAL A 14 20.55 -1.31 -33.84
C VAL A 14 21.04 -1.18 -32.39
N ILE A 15 22.32 -0.87 -32.17
CA ILE A 15 22.91 -0.71 -30.82
C ILE A 15 22.43 0.60 -30.16
N TRP A 16 22.12 1.65 -30.94
CA TRP A 16 21.60 2.91 -30.41
C TRP A 16 20.16 2.81 -29.91
N PHE A 17 19.35 1.86 -30.42
CA PHE A 17 17.95 1.68 -29.99
C PHE A 17 17.76 0.71 -28.83
N SER A 18 18.77 -0.10 -28.47
CA SER A 18 18.67 -1.08 -27.36
C SER A 18 18.75 -0.47 -25.95
N GLY A 19 18.90 0.86 -25.81
CA GLY A 19 19.15 1.51 -24.51
C GLY A 19 17.95 2.17 -23.81
N CYS A 20 16.79 2.30 -24.47
CA CYS A 20 15.62 2.92 -23.85
C CYS A 20 14.74 1.86 -23.16
N SER A 21 15.05 1.51 -21.90
CA SER A 21 14.07 0.80 -21.07
C SER A 21 12.98 1.78 -20.64
N ILE A 22 11.79 1.68 -21.24
CA ILE A 22 10.63 2.44 -20.78
C ILE A 22 10.19 1.82 -19.45
N GLN A 23 10.55 2.48 -18.37
CA GLN A 23 10.02 2.17 -17.05
C GLN A 23 8.60 2.75 -16.95
N LEU A 24 7.58 1.90 -16.90
CA LEU A 24 6.17 2.31 -16.81
C LEU A 24 5.68 2.46 -15.36
N VAL A 25 6.37 1.80 -14.42
CA VAL A 25 6.04 1.78 -12.99
C VAL A 25 7.29 2.06 -12.16
N SER A 26 7.11 2.56 -10.94
CA SER A 26 8.20 2.77 -9.99
C SER A 26 9.03 1.50 -9.79
N SER A 27 10.33 1.66 -9.53
CA SER A 27 11.22 0.52 -9.23
C SER A 27 10.89 -0.06 -7.88
N TYR A 28 10.97 -1.38 -7.69
CA TYR A 28 10.79 -2.04 -6.39
C TYR A 28 11.54 -1.36 -5.22
N ASP A 29 10.89 -1.25 -4.05
CA ASP A 29 11.47 -0.75 -2.79
C ASP A 29 11.14 -1.72 -1.64
N ALA A 30 12.14 -2.47 -1.18
CA ALA A 30 12.00 -3.42 -0.08
C ALA A 30 11.48 -2.77 1.22
N LYS A 31 11.84 -1.52 1.48
CA LYS A 31 11.36 -0.79 2.67
C LYS A 31 9.87 -0.45 2.56
N THR A 32 9.37 -0.22 1.35
CA THR A 32 7.94 -0.04 1.11
C THR A 32 7.20 -1.33 1.38
N LEU A 33 7.71 -2.46 0.88
CA LEU A 33 7.12 -3.78 1.12
C LEU A 33 7.04 -4.09 2.63
N GLU A 34 8.14 -3.97 3.36
CA GLU A 34 8.18 -4.19 4.81
C GLU A 34 7.18 -3.29 5.57
N GLN A 35 7.09 -2.02 5.17
CA GLN A 35 6.14 -1.09 5.77
C GLN A 35 4.68 -1.49 5.50
N MET A 36 4.37 -1.96 4.28
CA MET A 36 3.03 -2.46 3.94
C MET A 36 2.67 -3.70 4.75
N GLU A 37 3.57 -4.68 4.86
CA GLU A 37 3.36 -5.89 5.65
C GLU A 37 3.15 -5.57 7.13
N ARG A 38 3.91 -4.62 7.67
CA ARG A 38 3.72 -4.17 9.06
C ARG A 38 2.37 -3.51 9.28
N ILE A 39 1.93 -2.64 8.37
CA ILE A 39 0.60 -2.01 8.46
C ILE A 39 -0.51 -3.06 8.39
N ASP A 40 -0.37 -4.07 7.52
CA ASP A 40 -1.32 -5.17 7.40
C ASP A 40 -1.46 -5.93 8.73
N GLN A 41 -0.32 -6.31 9.32
CA GLN A 41 -0.27 -6.98 10.62
C GLN A 41 -0.85 -6.12 11.76
N ASP A 42 -0.57 -4.82 11.77
CA ASP A 42 -1.07 -3.92 12.81
C ASP A 42 -2.60 -3.75 12.70
N ILE A 43 -3.15 -3.65 11.48
CA ILE A 43 -4.60 -3.58 11.25
C ILE A 43 -5.28 -4.89 11.65
N ASP A 44 -4.70 -6.04 11.28
CA ASP A 44 -5.26 -7.34 11.65
C ASP A 44 -5.28 -7.52 13.17
N ARG A 45 -4.14 -7.22 13.83
CA ARG A 45 -4.05 -7.22 15.30
C ARG A 45 -5.08 -6.30 15.94
N PHE A 46 -5.30 -5.11 15.38
CA PHE A 46 -6.28 -4.17 15.90
C PHE A 46 -7.69 -4.78 15.92
N TYR A 47 -8.14 -5.32 14.79
CA TYR A 47 -9.48 -5.90 14.69
C TYR A 47 -9.64 -7.20 15.48
N LEU A 48 -8.61 -8.05 15.52
CA LEU A 48 -8.60 -9.23 16.39
C LEU A 48 -8.68 -8.83 17.87
N THR A 49 -7.95 -7.78 18.28
CA THR A 49 -8.02 -7.27 19.66
C THR A 49 -9.42 -6.78 20.01
N LEU A 50 -10.07 -6.02 19.12
CA LEU A 50 -11.48 -5.63 19.30
C LEU A 50 -12.38 -6.85 19.51
N GLN A 51 -12.19 -7.91 18.70
CA GLN A 51 -13.00 -9.11 18.75
C GLN A 51 -12.83 -9.90 20.07
N THR A 52 -11.66 -9.81 20.73
CA THR A 52 -11.44 -10.43 22.04
C THR A 52 -12.25 -9.79 23.17
N GLN A 53 -12.73 -8.56 22.97
CA GLN A 53 -13.51 -7.83 23.97
C GLN A 53 -15.01 -8.02 23.72
N PRO A 54 -15.85 -8.05 24.78
CA PRO A 54 -17.29 -7.94 24.60
C PRO A 54 -17.62 -6.57 23.97
N GLU A 55 -18.69 -6.49 23.18
CA GLU A 55 -19.04 -5.28 22.41
C GLU A 55 -19.17 -4.02 23.30
N SER A 56 -19.64 -4.18 24.54
CA SER A 56 -19.73 -3.10 25.53
C SER A 56 -18.37 -2.50 25.94
N ASN A 57 -17.29 -3.27 25.81
CA ASN A 57 -15.93 -2.86 26.18
C ASN A 57 -15.11 -2.42 24.98
N ARG A 58 -15.67 -2.43 23.76
CA ARG A 58 -15.01 -1.92 22.55
C ARG A 58 -15.16 -0.42 22.46
N THR A 59 -14.83 0.32 23.52
CA THR A 59 -14.99 1.79 23.52
C THR A 59 -13.84 2.45 22.77
N TYR A 60 -14.10 3.58 22.11
CA TYR A 60 -13.06 4.26 21.34
C TYR A 60 -11.86 4.64 22.20
N ALA A 61 -12.10 5.04 23.45
CA ALA A 61 -11.05 5.45 24.39
C ALA A 61 -10.05 4.33 24.68
N LEU A 62 -10.47 3.06 24.70
CA LEU A 62 -9.57 1.93 24.94
C LEU A 62 -8.69 1.58 23.73
N PHE A 63 -9.08 2.05 22.54
CA PHE A 63 -8.47 1.69 21.26
C PHE A 63 -7.84 2.88 20.52
N SER A 64 -7.94 4.10 21.07
CA SER A 64 -7.51 5.34 20.41
C SER A 64 -6.02 5.37 20.08
N ASP A 65 -5.18 4.83 20.95
CA ASP A 65 -3.73 4.82 20.76
C ASP A 65 -3.34 3.90 19.60
N GLN A 66 -4.01 2.76 19.46
CA GLN A 66 -3.79 1.86 18.33
C GLN A 66 -4.23 2.51 17.01
N TYR A 67 -5.37 3.23 17.00
CA TYR A 67 -5.77 4.04 15.85
C TYR A 67 -4.71 5.04 15.43
N LEU A 68 -4.17 5.79 16.39
CA LEU A 68 -3.16 6.80 16.14
C LEU A 68 -1.86 6.19 15.59
N ASN A 69 -1.38 5.11 16.21
CA ASN A 69 -0.15 4.43 15.77
C ASN A 69 -0.25 3.93 14.33
N ILE A 70 -1.37 3.29 13.98
CA ILE A 70 -1.61 2.80 12.62
C ILE A 70 -1.77 3.97 11.63
N GLU A 71 -2.49 5.02 12.01
CA GLU A 71 -2.65 6.22 11.16
C GLU A 71 -1.30 6.88 10.85
N VAL A 72 -0.38 6.96 11.82
CA VAL A 72 0.97 7.48 11.60
C VAL A 72 1.72 6.63 10.58
N ASN A 73 1.65 5.31 10.69
CA ASN A 73 2.29 4.38 9.75
C ASN A 73 1.71 4.51 8.33
N ILE A 74 0.38 4.58 8.19
CA ILE A 74 -0.30 4.76 6.90
C ILE A 74 0.08 6.11 6.27
N ARG A 75 0.07 7.20 7.03
CA ARG A 75 0.49 8.53 6.52
C ARG A 75 1.95 8.55 6.10
N SER A 76 2.80 7.84 6.83
CA SER A 76 4.22 7.70 6.47
C SER A 76 4.36 6.96 5.13
N LEU A 77 3.59 5.89 4.93
CA LEU A 77 3.57 5.14 3.67
C LEU A 77 3.12 6.03 2.51
N GLU A 78 2.00 6.75 2.66
CA GLU A 78 1.49 7.68 1.63
C GLU A 78 2.54 8.73 1.24
N ARG A 79 3.18 9.38 2.22
CA ARG A 79 4.24 10.37 1.96
C ARG A 79 5.40 9.76 1.18
N ARG A 80 5.84 8.55 1.55
CA ARG A 80 6.89 7.83 0.81
C ARG A 80 6.45 7.59 -0.63
N GLN A 81 5.23 7.08 -0.85
CA GLN A 81 4.74 6.77 -2.19
C GLN A 81 4.57 8.02 -3.06
N ALA A 82 4.24 9.16 -2.45
CA ALA A 82 4.11 10.45 -3.15
C ALA A 82 5.43 11.02 -3.66
N MET A 83 6.57 10.63 -3.09
CA MET A 83 7.91 11.06 -3.53
C MET A 83 8.51 10.16 -4.63
N ARG A 84 7.86 9.03 -4.94
CA ARG A 84 8.36 8.07 -5.91
C ARG A 84 7.83 8.39 -7.31
N GLU A 85 8.73 8.45 -8.27
CA GLU A 85 8.38 8.63 -9.69
C GLU A 85 7.58 7.43 -10.21
N LYS A 86 6.59 7.68 -11.06
CA LYS A 86 5.78 6.64 -11.75
C LYS A 86 5.08 5.69 -10.78
N ASN A 87 4.56 6.24 -9.68
CA ASN A 87 3.99 5.50 -8.57
C ASN A 87 2.54 5.88 -8.27
N GLU A 88 1.83 6.41 -9.27
CA GLU A 88 0.50 6.99 -9.17
C GLU A 88 -0.52 5.97 -8.64
N GLU A 89 -0.45 4.73 -9.11
CA GLU A 89 -1.35 3.64 -8.69
C GLU A 89 -1.15 3.27 -7.20
N THR A 90 0.09 3.06 -6.78
CA THR A 90 0.38 2.77 -5.36
C THR A 90 0.02 3.97 -4.48
N LEU A 91 0.23 5.20 -4.95
CA LEU A 91 -0.20 6.41 -4.24
C LEU A 91 -1.73 6.49 -4.11
N ALA A 92 -2.49 6.14 -5.15
CA ALA A 92 -3.95 6.12 -5.10
C ALA A 92 -4.45 5.10 -4.08
N GLN A 93 -3.90 3.87 -4.10
CA GLN A 93 -4.27 2.81 -3.16
C GLN A 93 -3.92 3.16 -1.70
N THR A 94 -2.77 3.80 -1.45
CA THR A 94 -2.40 4.26 -0.09
C THR A 94 -3.30 5.39 0.42
N LYS A 95 -3.77 6.28 -0.47
CA LYS A 95 -4.80 7.27 -0.14
C LYS A 95 -6.13 6.61 0.22
N THR A 96 -6.55 5.58 -0.51
CA THR A 96 -7.74 4.78 -0.18
C THR A 96 -7.60 4.10 1.18
N LEU A 97 -6.44 3.50 1.47
CA LEU A 97 -6.14 2.89 2.78
C LEU A 97 -6.32 3.90 3.92
N LYS A 98 -5.72 5.09 3.79
CA LYS A 98 -5.87 6.18 4.75
C LYS A 98 -7.33 6.60 4.93
N ALA A 99 -8.06 6.78 3.84
CA ALA A 99 -9.45 7.19 3.89
C ALA A 99 -10.32 6.17 4.64
N PHE A 100 -10.14 4.87 4.37
CA PHE A 100 -10.85 3.82 5.09
C PHE A 100 -10.51 3.82 6.58
N TRP A 101 -9.21 3.93 6.94
CA TRP A 101 -8.80 3.96 8.34
C TRP A 101 -9.39 5.14 9.11
N GLN A 102 -9.36 6.33 8.53
CA GLN A 102 -9.95 7.53 9.13
C GLN A 102 -11.47 7.44 9.26
N GLN A 103 -12.14 6.83 8.29
CA GLN A 103 -13.58 6.59 8.34
C GLN A 103 -13.94 5.64 9.48
N ASP A 104 -13.17 4.58 9.67
CA ASP A 104 -13.41 3.60 10.73
C ASP A 104 -13.12 4.19 12.10
N MET A 105 -12.01 4.92 12.26
CA MET A 105 -11.69 5.68 13.47
C MET A 105 -12.83 6.66 13.82
N THR A 106 -13.32 7.42 12.85
CA THR A 106 -14.43 8.37 13.06
C THR A 106 -15.74 7.65 13.41
N SER A 107 -16.02 6.54 12.76
CA SER A 107 -17.24 5.75 13.02
C SER A 107 -17.22 5.17 14.43
N HIS A 108 -16.09 4.58 14.84
CA HIS A 108 -15.90 4.05 16.18
C HIS A 108 -15.95 5.18 17.22
N LYS A 109 -15.31 6.33 16.98
CA LYS A 109 -15.41 7.50 17.88
C LYS A 109 -16.85 7.98 18.07
N ARG A 110 -17.66 7.98 17.01
CA ARG A 110 -19.07 8.42 17.04
C ARG A 110 -19.98 7.39 17.70
N GLN A 111 -19.79 6.11 17.42
CA GLN A 111 -20.65 5.02 17.92
C GLN A 111 -20.21 4.52 19.30
N ASN A 112 -18.96 4.80 19.67
CA ASN A 112 -18.27 4.33 20.87
C ASN A 112 -18.32 2.80 21.07
N SER A 113 -18.55 2.05 19.98
CA SER A 113 -18.50 0.60 19.92
C SER A 113 -18.34 0.14 18.46
N VAL A 114 -17.95 -1.12 18.27
CA VAL A 114 -17.84 -1.80 16.97
C VAL A 114 -18.39 -3.21 17.09
N SER A 115 -19.44 -3.53 16.33
CA SER A 115 -20.05 -4.87 16.35
C SER A 115 -19.25 -5.91 15.59
N ASP A 116 -19.46 -7.19 15.91
CA ASP A 116 -18.76 -8.32 15.25
C ASP A 116 -18.95 -8.34 13.73
N PHE A 117 -20.14 -7.98 13.27
CA PHE A 117 -20.43 -7.86 11.83
C PHE A 117 -19.54 -6.81 11.16
N ILE A 118 -19.35 -5.66 11.82
CA ILE A 118 -18.50 -4.60 11.30
C ILE A 118 -17.03 -5.03 11.30
N ILE A 119 -16.56 -5.65 12.39
CA ILE A 119 -15.19 -6.19 12.50
C ILE A 119 -14.90 -7.14 11.32
N LYS A 120 -15.74 -8.17 11.13
CA LYS A 120 -15.58 -9.14 10.04
C LYS A 120 -15.52 -8.47 8.67
N ARG A 121 -16.48 -7.57 8.39
CA ARG A 121 -16.53 -6.84 7.13
C ARG A 121 -15.26 -6.00 6.88
N ARG A 122 -14.69 -5.41 7.94
CA ARG A 122 -13.46 -4.61 7.83
C ARG A 122 -12.23 -5.45 7.63
N MET A 123 -12.08 -6.55 8.35
CA MET A 123 -10.97 -7.49 8.12
C MET A 123 -10.94 -7.95 6.66
N ASP A 124 -12.09 -8.37 6.11
CA ASP A 124 -12.20 -8.76 4.70
C ASP A 124 -11.82 -7.60 3.74
N GLN A 125 -12.21 -6.37 4.07
CA GLN A 125 -11.93 -5.18 3.25
C GLN A 125 -10.45 -4.82 3.26
N TYR A 126 -9.81 -4.78 4.43
CA TYR A 126 -8.39 -4.47 4.56
C TYR A 126 -7.52 -5.56 3.97
N GLN A 127 -7.84 -6.83 4.20
CA GLN A 127 -7.09 -7.94 3.62
C GLN A 127 -7.03 -7.84 2.08
N ARG A 128 -8.14 -7.50 1.41
CA ARG A 128 -8.15 -7.30 -0.04
C ARG A 128 -7.28 -6.11 -0.48
N LEU A 129 -7.40 -4.98 0.21
CA LEU A 129 -6.65 -3.76 -0.12
C LEU A 129 -5.15 -3.94 0.11
N MET A 130 -4.77 -4.48 1.27
CA MET A 130 -3.36 -4.71 1.63
C MET A 130 -2.73 -5.76 0.74
N LYS A 131 -3.45 -6.85 0.41
CA LYS A 131 -2.99 -7.83 -0.59
C LYS A 131 -2.70 -7.17 -1.94
N ALA A 132 -3.57 -6.29 -2.42
CA ALA A 132 -3.35 -5.58 -3.68
C ALA A 132 -2.12 -4.65 -3.62
N LEU A 133 -1.94 -3.91 -2.52
CA LEU A 133 -0.77 -3.05 -2.29
C LEU A 133 0.54 -3.85 -2.29
N ILE A 134 0.58 -4.94 -1.51
CA ILE A 134 1.75 -5.81 -1.35
C ILE A 134 2.10 -6.48 -2.68
N GLN A 135 1.12 -7.09 -3.35
CA GLN A 135 1.33 -7.71 -4.66
C GLN A 135 1.77 -6.69 -5.72
N GLY A 136 1.22 -5.47 -5.65
CA GLY A 136 1.60 -4.38 -6.54
C GLY A 136 3.05 -3.92 -6.36
N GLU A 137 3.57 -3.91 -5.12
CA GLU A 137 4.99 -3.63 -4.90
C GLU A 137 5.88 -4.80 -5.34
N MET A 138 5.51 -6.05 -5.02
CA MET A 138 6.26 -7.24 -5.43
C MET A 138 6.37 -7.38 -6.96
N ALA A 139 5.34 -6.98 -7.70
CA ALA A 139 5.31 -7.04 -9.17
C ALA A 139 6.26 -6.03 -9.86
N LYS A 140 6.91 -5.13 -9.12
CA LYS A 140 7.89 -4.17 -9.64
C LYS A 140 9.33 -4.71 -9.67
N GLN A 141 9.54 -5.95 -9.22
CA GLN A 141 10.81 -6.68 -9.35
C GLN A 141 11.10 -7.00 -10.81
#